data_AF-A0A538Q072-F1
#
_entry.id   AF-A0A538Q072-F1
#
_cell.length_a   1.000
_cell.length_b   1.000
_cell.length_c   1.000
_cell.angle_alpha   90.00
_cell.angle_beta   90.00
_cell.angle_gamma   90.00
#
_symmetry.space_group_name_H-M   'P 1'
#
loop_
_entity.id
_entity.type
_entity.pdbx_description
1 polymer ?
#
loop_
_entity_poly.entity_id
_entity_poly.type
_entity_poly.pdbx_seq_one_letter_code
_entity_poly.pdbx_strand_id
1 'polypeptide(L)'
;SNYSVSSDVLLEQAGYVEIIGRAGTQHAFGPAGLNAYYLRLSNTGAWSLFRNDVSNTNVVLRSGSVTAPGTGTWHKLTLTFSGTTITAVIDTTTVATITDTVWSVGQVGIGTSQSETAQFDNLSIVAVAGPPPPISGPLVGVQSGRCLDVPNVSMVNGTQVEIWDCNGGSNQQWTQLSGGALRVYTNKCLDVIGHATAPGSKVAIWDCNGGANQQWRVNTDGTIVGVESGLCLDVIGQGTANGTLIDVFTCNGGVNQRWSR
;
A
#
# COMPACT_ATOMS: atom_id res chain seq x y z
N SER A 1 8.24 9.81 -1.00
CA SER A 1 7.67 10.94 -1.75
C SER A 1 6.91 10.40 -2.95
N ASN A 2 5.80 11.05 -3.31
CA ASN A 2 4.94 10.63 -4.41
C ASN A 2 5.14 11.58 -5.59
N TYR A 3 5.69 11.06 -6.68
CA TYR A 3 5.93 11.83 -7.90
C TYR A 3 6.03 10.89 -9.11
N SER A 4 5.90 11.47 -10.29
CA SER A 4 6.24 10.85 -11.55
C SER A 4 7.42 11.59 -12.15
N VAL A 5 8.46 10.85 -12.54
CA VAL A 5 9.56 11.37 -13.36
C VAL A 5 9.39 10.82 -14.77
N SER A 6 9.52 11.67 -15.79
CA SER A 6 9.50 11.26 -17.20
C SER A 6 10.53 12.02 -18.02
N SER A 7 11.05 11.41 -19.08
CA SER A 7 11.84 12.06 -20.12
C SER A 7 11.52 11.45 -21.47
N ASP A 8 11.56 12.27 -22.51
CA ASP A 8 11.74 11.77 -23.86
C ASP A 8 13.21 11.37 -24.02
N VAL A 9 13.44 10.24 -24.69
CA VAL A 9 14.75 9.62 -24.86
C VAL A 9 14.93 9.21 -26.32
N LEU A 10 16.13 9.40 -26.85
CA LEU A 10 16.51 8.94 -28.19
C LEU A 10 17.88 8.29 -28.11
N LEU A 11 17.96 7.02 -28.52
CA LEU A 11 19.22 6.30 -28.65
C LEU A 11 19.88 6.68 -29.98
N GLU A 12 21.08 7.26 -29.95
CA GLU A 12 21.85 7.54 -31.17
C GLU A 12 22.68 6.32 -31.60
N GLN A 13 23.00 5.45 -30.65
CA GLN A 13 23.73 4.20 -30.85
C GLN A 13 23.03 3.03 -30.17
N ALA A 14 23.38 1.80 -30.55
CA ALA A 14 22.89 0.59 -29.88
C ALA A 14 23.39 0.57 -28.43
N GLY A 15 22.50 0.37 -27.47
CA GLY A 15 22.78 0.54 -26.05
C GLY A 15 21.49 0.61 -25.24
N TYR A 16 21.53 1.30 -24.10
CA TYR A 16 20.33 1.57 -23.30
C TYR A 16 20.28 2.99 -22.76
N VAL A 17 19.05 3.41 -22.44
CA VAL A 17 18.73 4.62 -21.68
C VAL A 17 18.00 4.24 -20.41
N GLU A 18 18.11 5.08 -19.39
CA GLU A 18 17.49 4.87 -18.09
C GLU A 18 16.87 6.16 -17.55
N ILE A 19 15.76 5.98 -16.84
CA ILE A 19 15.25 6.99 -15.91
C ILE A 19 15.38 6.45 -14.48
N ILE A 20 15.85 7.32 -13.60
CA ILE A 20 16.24 6.99 -12.23
C ILE A 20 15.30 7.71 -11.28
N GLY A 21 14.80 6.99 -10.28
CA GLY A 21 13.93 7.53 -9.26
C GLY A 21 14.28 7.06 -7.86
N ARG A 22 13.98 7.91 -6.89
CA ARG A 22 14.33 7.78 -5.47
C ARG A 22 15.83 7.53 -5.28
N ALA A 23 16.63 8.25 -6.05
CA ALA A 23 18.08 8.25 -5.92
C ALA A 23 18.50 8.86 -4.57
N GLY A 24 19.29 8.12 -3.81
CA GLY A 24 19.77 8.49 -2.49
C GLY A 24 21.29 8.42 -2.41
N THR A 25 21.78 7.71 -1.41
CA THR A 25 23.22 7.56 -1.15
C THR A 25 23.95 6.97 -2.37
N GLN A 26 25.05 7.61 -2.74
CA GLN A 26 26.00 7.13 -3.74
C GLN A 26 27.33 6.76 -3.07
N HIS A 27 28.05 5.79 -3.63
CA HIS A 27 29.42 5.49 -3.24
C HIS A 27 30.36 6.71 -3.47
N ALA A 28 31.30 6.94 -2.55
CA ALA A 28 32.08 8.19 -2.49
C ALA A 28 33.06 8.42 -3.66
N PHE A 29 33.46 7.38 -4.40
CA PHE A 29 34.55 7.46 -5.40
C PHE A 29 34.31 6.67 -6.69
N GLY A 30 33.07 6.57 -7.18
CA GLY A 30 32.83 5.98 -8.51
C GLY A 30 31.39 6.15 -9.01
N PRO A 31 31.17 6.07 -10.34
CA PRO A 31 29.82 6.10 -10.92
C PRO A 31 29.01 4.82 -10.63
N ALA A 32 29.66 3.77 -10.11
CA ALA A 32 29.01 2.53 -9.70
C ALA A 32 28.44 2.63 -8.27
N GLY A 33 27.26 2.06 -8.05
CA GLY A 33 26.65 1.93 -6.72
C GLY A 33 25.90 3.18 -6.24
N LEU A 34 24.65 3.29 -6.65
CA LEU A 34 23.70 4.34 -6.21
C LEU A 34 22.43 3.66 -5.70
N ASN A 35 22.00 4.01 -4.49
CA ASN A 35 20.70 3.59 -3.96
C ASN A 35 19.59 4.25 -4.81
N ALA A 36 19.01 3.52 -5.74
CA ALA A 36 17.95 4.04 -6.60
C ALA A 36 17.13 2.93 -7.25
N TYR A 37 15.98 3.31 -7.80
CA TYR A 37 15.26 2.52 -8.80
C TYR A 37 15.57 3.03 -10.19
N TYR A 38 15.60 2.10 -11.14
CA TYR A 38 15.94 2.33 -12.53
C TYR A 38 14.88 1.66 -13.41
N LEU A 39 14.35 2.41 -14.37
CA LEU A 39 13.70 1.84 -15.54
C LEU A 39 14.67 1.97 -16.71
N ARG A 40 15.17 0.83 -17.20
CA ARG A 40 16.09 0.72 -18.33
C ARG A 40 15.37 0.21 -19.56
N LEU A 41 15.63 0.82 -20.72
CA LEU A 41 15.18 0.35 -22.03
C LEU A 41 16.38 0.27 -22.98
N SER A 42 16.59 -0.90 -23.60
CA SER A 42 17.57 -1.07 -24.66
C SER A 42 17.01 -0.76 -26.05
N ASN A 43 17.91 -0.51 -27.00
CA ASN A 43 17.56 -0.37 -28.43
C ASN A 43 16.85 -1.62 -29.01
N THR A 44 17.06 -2.79 -28.40
CA THR A 44 16.43 -4.07 -28.81
C THR A 44 15.02 -4.27 -28.25
N GLY A 45 14.54 -3.35 -27.39
CA GLY A 45 13.24 -3.42 -26.75
C GLY A 45 13.24 -4.22 -25.44
N ALA A 46 14.38 -4.75 -25.00
CA ALA A 46 14.48 -5.35 -23.69
C ALA A 46 14.44 -4.24 -22.62
N TRP A 47 13.63 -4.46 -21.57
CA TRP A 47 13.53 -3.50 -20.47
C TRP A 47 13.63 -4.19 -19.11
N SER A 48 14.09 -3.44 -18.13
CA SER A 48 14.08 -3.85 -16.72
C SER A 48 13.72 -2.69 -15.80
N LEU A 49 12.87 -3.00 -14.82
CA LEU A 49 12.69 -2.21 -13.62
C LEU A 49 13.51 -2.89 -12.51
N PHE A 50 14.55 -2.23 -12.02
CA PHE A 50 15.44 -2.79 -11.01
C PHE A 50 15.80 -1.75 -9.96
N ARG A 51 16.31 -2.21 -8.82
CA ARG A 51 16.95 -1.35 -7.82
C ARG A 51 18.41 -1.68 -7.71
N ASN A 52 19.22 -0.65 -7.46
CA ASN A 52 20.63 -0.78 -7.11
C ASN A 52 20.84 -0.31 -5.67
N ASP A 53 22.00 -0.67 -5.11
CA ASP A 53 22.49 -0.17 -3.85
C ASP A 53 23.93 0.38 -3.96
N VAL A 54 24.46 0.93 -2.88
CA VAL A 54 25.84 1.45 -2.80
C VAL A 54 26.93 0.39 -2.98
N SER A 55 26.59 -0.90 -2.85
CA SER A 55 27.49 -2.03 -3.13
C SER A 55 27.41 -2.48 -4.60
N ASN A 56 26.64 -1.76 -5.42
CA ASN A 56 26.37 -2.07 -6.81
C ASN A 56 25.63 -3.40 -7.02
N THR A 57 24.81 -3.79 -6.05
CA THR A 57 23.95 -4.99 -6.13
C THR A 57 22.66 -4.65 -6.85
N ASN A 58 22.55 -5.09 -8.11
CA ASN A 58 21.33 -4.91 -8.90
C ASN A 58 20.32 -6.02 -8.60
N VAL A 59 19.15 -5.64 -8.09
CA VAL A 59 17.99 -6.53 -7.90
C VAL A 59 16.95 -6.20 -8.96
N VAL A 60 16.75 -7.10 -9.92
CA VAL A 60 15.70 -6.97 -10.94
C VAL A 60 14.34 -7.23 -10.28
N LEU A 61 13.47 -6.22 -10.28
CA LEU A 61 12.12 -6.30 -9.71
C LEU A 61 11.13 -6.81 -10.76
N ARG A 62 11.33 -6.39 -12.01
CA ARG A 62 10.58 -6.87 -13.17
C ARG A 62 11.36 -6.62 -14.46
N SER A 63 11.15 -7.44 -15.47
CA SER A 63 11.70 -7.24 -16.81
C SER A 63 10.75 -7.78 -17.87
N GLY A 64 11.02 -7.44 -19.12
CA GLY A 64 10.27 -7.92 -20.27
C GLY A 64 10.81 -7.34 -21.57
N SER A 65 9.96 -7.38 -22.60
CA SER A 65 10.23 -6.74 -23.89
C SER A 65 9.06 -5.87 -24.35
N VAL A 66 9.39 -4.86 -25.15
CA VAL A 66 8.47 -4.06 -25.97
C VAL A 66 8.92 -4.15 -27.44
N THR A 67 8.16 -3.58 -28.37
CA THR A 67 8.66 -3.39 -29.74
C THR A 67 9.98 -2.63 -29.70
N ALA A 68 10.98 -3.12 -30.44
CA ALA A 68 12.32 -2.55 -30.43
C ALA A 68 12.28 -1.07 -30.82
N PRO A 69 12.74 -0.15 -29.96
CA PRO A 69 12.80 1.28 -30.28
C PRO A 69 13.86 1.60 -31.34
N GLY A 70 14.87 0.74 -31.49
CA GLY A 70 15.97 0.95 -32.42
C GLY A 70 16.82 2.16 -32.03
N THR A 71 17.30 2.89 -33.03
CA THR A 71 18.04 4.14 -32.86
C THR A 71 17.38 5.26 -33.69
N GLY A 72 17.65 6.51 -33.35
CA GLY A 72 17.17 7.67 -34.11
C GLY A 72 15.68 7.98 -33.97
N THR A 73 14.98 7.33 -33.04
CA THR A 73 13.55 7.56 -32.77
C THR A 73 13.36 7.97 -31.31
N TRP A 74 12.49 8.95 -31.08
CA TRP A 74 12.11 9.41 -29.74
C TRP A 74 11.09 8.48 -29.10
N HIS A 75 11.33 8.15 -27.84
CA HIS A 75 10.44 7.38 -26.97
C HIS A 75 10.27 8.10 -25.63
N LYS A 76 9.22 7.78 -24.88
CA LYS A 76 9.00 8.37 -23.55
C LYS A 76 9.14 7.32 -22.46
N LEU A 77 10.03 7.55 -21.50
CA LEU A 77 10.13 6.72 -20.30
C LEU A 77 9.50 7.47 -19.14
N THR A 78 8.68 6.77 -18.35
CA THR A 78 8.07 7.33 -17.14
C THR A 78 8.17 6.33 -15.98
N LEU A 79 8.59 6.83 -14.81
CA LEU A 79 8.61 6.09 -13.57
C LEU A 79 7.82 6.86 -12.51
N THR A 80 6.72 6.26 -12.05
CA THR A 80 5.81 6.85 -11.07
C THR A 80 5.91 6.15 -9.73
N PHE A 81 6.00 6.93 -8.66
CA PHE A 81 6.02 6.48 -7.29
C PHE A 81 4.78 7.00 -6.55
N SER A 82 3.95 6.09 -6.04
CA SER A 82 2.81 6.42 -5.18
C SER A 82 2.78 5.49 -3.97
N GLY A 83 3.13 6.02 -2.79
CA GLY A 83 3.38 5.20 -1.60
C GLY A 83 4.53 4.23 -1.86
N THR A 84 4.24 2.94 -1.75
CA THR A 84 5.16 1.83 -2.05
C THR A 84 4.98 1.27 -3.46
N THR A 85 3.98 1.76 -4.20
CA THR A 85 3.72 1.35 -5.58
C THR A 85 4.67 2.08 -6.54
N ILE A 86 5.29 1.32 -7.43
CA ILE A 86 6.17 1.80 -8.50
C ILE A 86 5.56 1.36 -9.83
N THR A 87 5.30 2.31 -10.71
CA THR A 87 4.74 2.07 -12.04
C THR A 87 5.72 2.53 -13.09
N ALA A 88 6.08 1.63 -14.02
CA ALA A 88 6.93 1.91 -15.16
C ALA A 88 6.10 1.94 -16.45
N VAL A 89 6.30 2.98 -17.26
CA VAL A 89 5.63 3.17 -18.55
C VAL A 89 6.69 3.45 -19.60
N ILE A 90 6.54 2.78 -20.75
CA ILE A 90 7.33 3.04 -21.96
C ILE A 90 6.34 3.48 -23.05
N ASP A 91 6.57 4.67 -23.59
CA ASP A 91 5.67 5.44 -24.43
C ASP A 91 4.30 5.62 -23.75
N THR A 92 3.33 4.79 -24.14
CA THR A 92 1.98 4.77 -23.58
C THR A 92 1.66 3.47 -22.86
N THR A 93 2.56 2.48 -22.91
CA THR A 93 2.34 1.14 -22.36
C THR A 93 2.86 1.05 -20.94
N THR A 94 1.98 0.75 -19.99
CA THR A 94 2.39 0.36 -18.64
C THR A 94 3.03 -1.02 -18.68
N VAL A 95 4.36 -1.08 -18.49
CA VAL A 95 5.13 -2.32 -18.57
C VAL A 95 5.29 -3.00 -17.20
N ALA A 96 5.15 -2.24 -16.11
CA ALA A 96 5.18 -2.78 -14.75
C ALA A 96 4.36 -1.93 -13.78
N THR A 97 3.66 -2.60 -12.86
CA THR A 97 3.21 -2.03 -11.58
C THR A 97 3.61 -3.01 -10.48
N ILE A 98 4.50 -2.58 -9.57
CA ILE A 98 5.04 -3.41 -8.49
C ILE A 98 5.00 -2.65 -7.16
N THR A 99 5.18 -3.39 -6.07
CA THR A 99 5.33 -2.83 -4.72
C THR A 99 6.75 -3.09 -4.23
N ASP A 100 7.47 -2.05 -3.84
CA ASP A 100 8.78 -2.16 -3.17
C ASP A 100 8.92 -1.02 -2.14
N THR A 101 9.51 -1.34 -0.99
CA THR A 101 9.60 -0.44 0.17
C THR A 101 11.01 0.03 0.46
N VAL A 102 12.01 -0.45 -0.28
CA VAL A 102 13.42 -0.31 0.12
C VAL A 102 13.86 1.15 0.05
N TRP A 103 13.60 1.83 -1.07
CA TRP A 103 13.82 3.27 -1.19
C TRP A 103 12.49 4.03 -1.20
N SER A 104 12.26 4.91 -0.23
CA SER A 104 10.97 5.59 0.00
C SER A 104 10.95 7.05 -0.47
N VAL A 105 12.12 7.67 -0.58
CA VAL A 105 12.34 9.07 -0.99
C VAL A 105 13.67 9.16 -1.75
N GLY A 106 13.86 10.22 -2.52
CA GLY A 106 15.14 10.52 -3.16
C GLY A 106 14.97 11.41 -4.38
N GLN A 107 16.11 11.76 -4.97
CA GLN A 107 16.28 12.54 -6.18
C GLN A 107 15.86 11.75 -7.43
N VAL A 108 15.91 12.42 -8.58
CA VAL A 108 15.70 11.83 -9.90
C VAL A 108 16.97 11.94 -10.73
N GLY A 109 17.10 11.09 -11.73
CA GLY A 109 18.21 11.13 -12.68
C GLY A 109 17.85 10.48 -14.00
N ILE A 110 18.76 10.62 -14.95
CA ILE A 110 18.72 9.96 -16.27
C ILE A 110 20.12 9.41 -16.55
N GLY A 111 20.21 8.37 -17.35
CA GLY A 111 21.49 7.71 -17.63
C GLY A 111 21.48 6.91 -18.92
N THR A 112 22.67 6.55 -19.39
CA THR A 112 22.89 5.72 -20.57
C THR A 112 23.85 4.59 -20.22
N SER A 113 24.00 3.64 -21.14
CA SER A 113 25.13 2.73 -21.14
C SER A 113 26.48 3.47 -21.31
N GLN A 114 27.58 2.80 -20.98
CA GLN A 114 28.92 3.40 -21.02
C GLN A 114 29.45 3.51 -22.46
N SER A 115 29.79 4.73 -22.87
CA SER A 115 30.36 5.07 -24.19
C SER A 115 29.36 5.13 -25.35
N GLU A 116 28.07 4.95 -25.08
CA GLU A 116 27.00 5.20 -26.04
C GLU A 116 26.46 6.63 -25.92
N THR A 117 25.97 7.15 -27.04
CA THR A 117 25.34 8.47 -27.11
C THR A 117 23.82 8.32 -27.19
N ALA A 118 23.13 9.12 -26.40
CA ALA A 118 21.68 9.24 -26.39
C ALA A 118 21.31 10.69 -26.06
N GLN A 119 20.15 11.11 -26.55
CA GLN A 119 19.59 12.42 -26.24
C GLN A 119 18.42 12.27 -25.27
N PHE A 120 18.25 13.27 -24.42
CA PHE A 120 17.14 13.40 -23.49
C PHE A 120 16.50 14.75 -23.68
N ASP A 121 15.16 14.77 -23.73
CA ASP A 121 14.38 16.00 -23.80
C ASP A 121 13.16 15.90 -22.87
N ASN A 122 12.54 17.03 -22.56
CA ASN A 122 11.29 17.09 -21.79
C ASN A 122 11.33 16.37 -20.42
N LEU A 123 12.46 16.45 -19.72
CA LEU A 123 12.56 15.95 -18.34
C LEU A 123 11.52 16.67 -17.47
N SER A 124 10.62 15.90 -16.88
CA SER A 124 9.52 16.40 -16.06
C SER A 124 9.42 15.63 -14.76
N ILE A 125 9.22 16.36 -13.66
CA ILE A 125 8.93 15.82 -12.34
C ILE A 125 7.59 16.41 -11.91
N VAL A 126 6.57 15.57 -11.83
CA VAL A 126 5.22 15.98 -11.46
C VAL A 126 4.84 15.30 -10.17
N ALA A 127 4.33 16.07 -9.20
CA ALA A 127 3.76 15.49 -7.99
C ALA A 127 2.56 14.61 -8.37
N VAL A 128 2.50 13.40 -7.79
CA VAL A 128 1.31 12.54 -7.92
C VAL A 128 0.67 12.37 -6.57
N ALA A 129 -0.65 12.21 -6.56
CA ALA A 129 -1.36 11.86 -5.34
C ALA A 129 -0.76 10.54 -4.80
N GLY A 130 -0.50 10.53 -3.49
CA GLY A 130 -0.27 9.27 -2.80
C GLY A 130 -1.53 8.41 -2.80
N PRO A 131 -1.43 7.18 -2.28
CA PRO A 131 -2.61 6.49 -1.81
C PRO A 131 -3.38 7.45 -0.88
N PRO A 132 -4.72 7.51 -0.95
CA PRO A 132 -5.49 8.26 0.02
C PRO A 132 -5.02 7.89 1.43
N PRO A 133 -4.91 8.85 2.36
CA PRO A 133 -4.68 8.52 3.76
C PRO A 133 -5.69 7.44 4.19
N PRO A 134 -5.27 6.42 4.93
CA PRO A 134 -6.19 5.40 5.39
C PRO A 134 -7.30 6.07 6.22
N ILE A 135 -8.56 5.70 5.94
CA ILE A 135 -9.72 6.30 6.59
C ILE A 135 -9.68 5.95 8.07
N SER A 136 -9.56 6.97 8.92
CA SER A 136 -9.50 6.84 10.38
C SER A 136 -10.65 7.60 11.02
N GLY A 137 -11.28 6.99 12.01
CA GLY A 137 -12.42 7.56 12.72
C GLY A 137 -13.11 6.51 13.60
N PRO A 138 -14.16 6.90 14.32
CA PRO A 138 -15.00 5.96 15.05
C PRO A 138 -15.72 4.99 14.12
N LEU A 139 -16.02 3.80 14.63
CA LEU A 139 -16.99 2.89 14.05
C LEU A 139 -18.20 2.88 14.99
N VAL A 140 -19.29 3.52 14.59
CA VAL A 140 -20.48 3.71 15.42
C VAL A 140 -21.52 2.65 15.08
N GLY A 141 -21.90 1.81 16.04
CA GLY A 141 -22.96 0.83 15.87
C GLY A 141 -24.29 1.53 15.63
N VAL A 142 -24.93 1.27 14.50
CA VAL A 142 -26.15 1.99 14.07
C VAL A 142 -27.30 1.76 15.05
N GLN A 143 -27.39 0.58 15.67
CA GLN A 143 -28.45 0.27 16.64
C GLN A 143 -28.30 1.03 17.96
N SER A 144 -27.07 1.17 18.46
CA SER A 144 -26.79 1.67 19.79
C SER A 144 -26.37 3.14 19.81
N GLY A 145 -25.89 3.68 18.69
CA GLY A 145 -25.22 4.99 18.63
C GLY A 145 -23.88 5.03 19.35
N ARG A 146 -23.31 3.86 19.70
CA ARG A 146 -22.07 3.71 20.47
C ARG A 146 -20.92 3.27 19.59
N CYS A 147 -19.71 3.60 20.01
CA CYS A 147 -18.48 3.35 19.26
C CYS A 147 -17.90 1.97 19.58
N LEU A 148 -17.30 1.32 18.58
CA LEU A 148 -16.41 0.18 18.76
C LEU A 148 -15.21 0.63 19.60
N ASP A 149 -15.05 0.03 20.77
CA ASP A 149 -14.16 0.48 21.84
C ASP A 149 -13.23 -0.66 22.27
N VAL A 150 -11.97 -0.32 22.57
CA VAL A 150 -11.07 -1.18 23.32
C VAL A 150 -11.18 -0.84 24.82
N PRO A 151 -11.74 -1.76 25.64
CA PRO A 151 -12.06 -1.46 27.04
C PRO A 151 -10.87 -0.93 27.82
N ASN A 152 -11.09 0.13 28.59
CA ASN A 152 -10.10 0.75 29.48
C ASN A 152 -8.79 1.15 28.79
N VAL A 153 -8.81 1.46 27.48
CA VAL A 153 -7.61 1.80 26.69
C VAL A 153 -6.55 0.68 26.74
N SER A 154 -6.98 -0.57 26.91
CA SER A 154 -6.07 -1.71 26.96
C SER A 154 -5.26 -1.84 25.67
N MET A 155 -4.00 -2.27 25.80
CA MET A 155 -3.13 -2.65 24.68
C MET A 155 -2.73 -4.13 24.76
N VAL A 156 -3.36 -4.91 25.64
CA VAL A 156 -3.09 -6.34 25.82
C VAL A 156 -3.74 -7.14 24.69
N ASN A 157 -2.97 -8.01 24.03
CA ASN A 157 -3.49 -8.91 23.00
C ASN A 157 -4.60 -9.80 23.57
N GLY A 158 -5.67 -9.97 22.80
CA GLY A 158 -6.84 -10.75 23.21
C GLY A 158 -7.85 -9.96 24.04
N THR A 159 -7.65 -8.65 24.27
CA THR A 159 -8.71 -7.82 24.86
C THR A 159 -9.88 -7.77 23.89
N GLN A 160 -10.99 -8.41 24.26
CA GLN A 160 -12.22 -8.39 23.48
C GLN A 160 -12.77 -6.97 23.41
N VAL A 161 -13.15 -6.53 22.21
CA VAL A 161 -13.72 -5.20 22.00
C VAL A 161 -15.19 -5.16 22.40
N GLU A 162 -15.67 -3.96 22.70
CA GLU A 162 -17.04 -3.69 23.14
C GLU A 162 -17.65 -2.50 22.41
N ILE A 163 -18.94 -2.23 22.64
CA ILE A 163 -19.49 -0.91 22.38
C ILE A 163 -19.43 -0.04 23.64
N TRP A 164 -19.05 1.22 23.46
CA TRP A 164 -19.06 2.23 24.52
C TRP A 164 -19.49 3.59 23.98
N ASP A 165 -19.95 4.48 24.86
CA ASP A 165 -20.28 5.85 24.48
C ASP A 165 -19.09 6.51 23.75
N CYS A 166 -19.38 7.14 22.62
CA CYS A 166 -18.37 7.76 21.78
C CYS A 166 -17.75 8.97 22.50
N ASN A 167 -16.43 8.94 22.70
CA ASN A 167 -15.71 9.94 23.49
C ASN A 167 -14.47 10.54 22.78
N GLY A 168 -14.17 10.07 21.56
CA GLY A 168 -13.04 10.57 20.76
C GLY A 168 -11.67 10.06 21.22
N GLY A 169 -11.62 9.18 22.22
CA GLY A 169 -10.41 8.54 22.69
C GLY A 169 -9.72 7.70 21.62
N SER A 170 -8.41 7.53 21.74
CA SER A 170 -7.59 6.77 20.77
C SER A 170 -7.99 5.29 20.69
N ASN A 171 -8.60 4.74 21.73
CA ASN A 171 -9.15 3.38 21.80
C ASN A 171 -10.45 3.20 20.98
N GLN A 172 -10.99 4.29 20.41
CA GLN A 172 -12.17 4.28 19.53
C GLN A 172 -11.83 4.72 18.10
N GLN A 173 -10.55 5.00 17.78
CA GLN A 173 -10.14 5.44 16.45
C GLN A 173 -9.62 4.28 15.62
N TRP A 174 -10.38 3.88 14.60
CA TRP A 174 -10.08 2.72 13.75
C TRP A 174 -9.65 3.17 12.35
N THR A 175 -8.37 2.97 12.06
CA THR A 175 -7.74 3.25 10.77
C THR A 175 -7.82 2.04 9.84
N GLN A 176 -8.49 2.18 8.70
CA GLN A 176 -8.54 1.12 7.68
C GLN A 176 -7.29 1.15 6.80
N LEU A 177 -6.44 0.14 6.92
CA LEU A 177 -5.19 0.01 6.18
C LEU A 177 -5.40 -0.54 4.76
N SER A 178 -4.44 -0.25 3.87
CA SER A 178 -4.30 -0.97 2.60
C SER A 178 -4.09 -2.46 2.89
N GLY A 179 -5.03 -3.31 2.49
CA GLY A 179 -5.08 -4.73 2.84
C GLY A 179 -6.29 -5.13 3.69
N GLY A 180 -7.14 -4.18 4.09
CA GLY A 180 -8.42 -4.45 4.76
C GLY A 180 -8.35 -4.55 6.28
N ALA A 181 -7.16 -4.44 6.89
CA ALA A 181 -7.06 -4.43 8.33
C ALA A 181 -7.65 -3.16 8.96
N LEU A 182 -8.36 -3.31 10.08
CA LEU A 182 -8.85 -2.20 10.90
C LEU A 182 -7.90 -2.06 12.10
N ARG A 183 -7.08 -1.01 12.10
CA ARG A 183 -6.06 -0.77 13.12
C ARG A 183 -6.51 0.26 14.15
N VAL A 184 -6.35 -0.04 15.43
CA VAL A 184 -6.44 0.89 16.56
C VAL A 184 -5.04 1.16 17.13
N TYR A 185 -4.84 2.36 17.67
CA TYR A 185 -3.51 2.85 18.08
C TYR A 185 -2.48 2.76 16.93
N THR A 186 -1.23 2.41 17.26
CA THR A 186 -0.12 2.34 16.30
C THR A 186 0.04 0.97 15.65
N ASN A 187 -0.29 -0.12 16.36
CA ASN A 187 0.09 -1.49 15.95
C ASN A 187 -0.93 -2.60 16.30
N LYS A 188 -2.14 -2.26 16.74
CA LYS A 188 -3.17 -3.26 17.09
C LYS A 188 -4.24 -3.35 16.02
N CYS A 189 -4.57 -4.56 15.58
CA CYS A 189 -5.58 -4.82 14.57
C CYS A 189 -6.81 -5.49 15.20
N LEU A 190 -8.00 -5.17 14.68
CA LEU A 190 -9.23 -5.89 14.97
C LEU A 190 -9.08 -7.33 14.45
N ASP A 191 -9.26 -8.30 15.33
CA ASP A 191 -8.80 -9.67 15.15
C ASP A 191 -9.88 -10.65 15.61
N VAL A 192 -10.23 -11.62 14.77
CA VAL A 192 -11.02 -12.78 15.23
C VAL A 192 -10.08 -13.78 15.90
N ILE A 193 -10.25 -13.97 17.21
CA ILE A 193 -9.31 -14.73 18.03
C ILE A 193 -9.11 -16.13 17.46
N GLY A 194 -7.85 -16.50 17.25
CA GLY A 194 -7.45 -17.85 16.87
C GLY A 194 -7.93 -18.29 15.48
N HIS A 195 -8.16 -17.34 14.57
CA HIS A 195 -8.67 -17.60 13.21
C HIS A 195 -10.02 -18.35 13.21
N ALA A 196 -10.82 -18.20 14.26
CA ALA A 196 -12.09 -18.91 14.37
C ALA A 196 -13.09 -18.40 13.31
N THR A 197 -13.78 -19.33 12.64
CA THR A 197 -14.73 -19.02 11.55
C THR A 197 -16.18 -19.37 11.90
N ALA A 198 -16.44 -19.81 13.14
CA ALA A 198 -17.78 -20.12 13.62
C ALA A 198 -18.51 -18.84 14.08
N PRO A 199 -19.84 -18.74 13.88
CA PRO A 199 -20.65 -17.68 14.51
C PRO A 199 -20.49 -17.67 16.03
N GLY A 200 -20.39 -16.49 16.62
CA GLY A 200 -20.11 -16.31 18.05
C GLY A 200 -18.62 -16.20 18.39
N SER A 201 -17.74 -16.27 17.38
CA SER A 201 -16.29 -16.16 17.61
C SER A 201 -15.91 -14.75 18.05
N LYS A 202 -15.12 -14.65 19.12
CA LYS A 202 -14.79 -13.38 19.75
C LYS A 202 -13.91 -12.51 18.86
N VAL A 203 -14.19 -11.21 18.88
CA VAL A 203 -13.38 -10.19 18.22
C VAL A 203 -12.62 -9.38 19.26
N ALA A 204 -11.32 -9.25 19.08
CA ALA A 204 -10.42 -8.60 20.01
C ALA A 204 -9.41 -7.72 19.29
N ILE A 205 -8.54 -7.07 20.06
CA ILE A 205 -7.30 -6.51 19.51
C ILE A 205 -6.15 -7.51 19.59
N TRP A 206 -5.33 -7.53 18.54
CA TRP A 206 -4.06 -8.27 18.51
C TRP A 206 -2.99 -7.46 17.80
N ASP A 207 -1.71 -7.80 17.98
CA ASP A 207 -0.65 -7.23 17.13
C ASP A 207 -0.95 -7.50 15.65
N CYS A 208 -0.85 -6.45 14.83
CA CYS A 208 -1.05 -6.58 13.40
C CYS A 208 -0.01 -7.53 12.80
N ASN A 209 -0.47 -8.63 12.19
CA ASN A 209 0.40 -9.69 11.66
C ASN A 209 0.13 -10.03 10.18
N GLY A 210 -0.87 -9.40 9.57
CA GLY A 210 -1.24 -9.61 8.17
C GLY A 210 -2.12 -10.85 7.92
N GLY A 211 -2.49 -11.57 8.97
CA GLY A 211 -3.38 -12.73 8.91
C GLY A 211 -4.77 -12.40 8.36
N ALA A 212 -5.42 -13.39 7.75
CA ALA A 212 -6.74 -13.21 7.14
C ALA A 212 -7.84 -12.89 8.17
N ASN A 213 -7.68 -13.37 9.41
CA ASN A 213 -8.56 -13.08 10.56
C ASN A 213 -8.52 -11.62 11.03
N GLN A 214 -7.53 -10.84 10.55
CA GLN A 214 -7.41 -9.40 10.79
C GLN A 214 -7.87 -8.55 9.61
N GLN A 215 -8.33 -9.18 8.52
CA GLN A 215 -8.77 -8.48 7.33
C GLN A 215 -10.29 -8.36 7.33
N TRP A 216 -10.78 -7.15 7.05
CA TRP A 216 -12.19 -6.80 7.11
C TRP A 216 -12.62 -6.08 5.85
N ARG A 217 -13.78 -6.46 5.32
CA ARG A 217 -14.47 -5.74 4.24
C ARG A 217 -15.52 -4.82 4.85
N VAL A 218 -15.26 -3.52 4.82
CA VAL A 218 -16.22 -2.47 5.20
C VAL A 218 -17.10 -2.17 4.00
N ASN A 219 -18.37 -2.55 4.05
CA ASN A 219 -19.31 -2.43 2.93
C ASN A 219 -20.13 -1.13 3.02
N THR A 220 -20.67 -0.67 1.89
CA THR A 220 -21.49 0.55 1.80
C THR A 220 -22.87 0.41 2.45
N ASP A 221 -23.33 -0.80 2.72
CA ASP A 221 -24.58 -1.09 3.45
C ASP A 221 -24.42 -0.99 4.98
N GLY A 222 -23.21 -0.66 5.45
CA GLY A 222 -22.85 -0.52 6.86
C GLY A 222 -22.35 -1.82 7.50
N THR A 223 -22.36 -2.95 6.80
CA THR A 223 -21.78 -4.19 7.35
C THR A 223 -20.26 -4.16 7.31
N ILE A 224 -19.62 -4.76 8.33
CA ILE A 224 -18.18 -5.01 8.36
C ILE A 224 -18.00 -6.53 8.40
N VAL A 225 -17.40 -7.12 7.37
CA VAL A 225 -17.34 -8.58 7.19
C VAL A 225 -15.91 -9.07 7.32
N GLY A 226 -15.67 -10.06 8.18
CA GLY A 226 -14.37 -10.72 8.28
C GLY A 226 -14.04 -11.45 6.99
N VAL A 227 -12.87 -11.18 6.40
CA VAL A 227 -12.47 -11.75 5.10
C VAL A 227 -12.30 -13.27 5.19
N GLU A 228 -11.72 -13.77 6.29
CA GLU A 228 -11.49 -15.21 6.48
C GLU A 228 -12.77 -16.00 6.73
N SER A 229 -13.67 -15.49 7.58
CA SER A 229 -14.89 -16.21 7.99
C SER A 229 -16.11 -15.93 7.11
N GLY A 230 -16.14 -14.79 6.42
CA GLY A 230 -17.34 -14.29 5.73
C GLY A 230 -18.47 -13.83 6.67
N LEU A 231 -18.20 -13.75 7.98
CA LEU A 231 -19.17 -13.37 9.01
C LEU A 231 -19.12 -11.86 9.31
N CYS A 232 -20.23 -11.31 9.81
CA CYS A 232 -20.38 -9.89 10.11
C CYS A 232 -19.91 -9.56 11.53
N LEU A 233 -19.26 -8.41 11.71
CA LEU A 233 -18.96 -7.79 13.00
C LEU A 233 -20.28 -7.45 13.71
N ASP A 234 -20.55 -8.12 14.83
CA ASP A 234 -21.86 -8.17 15.47
C ASP A 234 -21.77 -7.76 16.94
N VAL A 235 -22.71 -6.91 17.36
CA VAL A 235 -22.91 -6.60 18.78
C VAL A 235 -23.75 -7.70 19.42
N ILE A 236 -23.12 -8.46 20.33
CA ILE A 236 -23.66 -9.70 20.89
C ILE A 236 -25.06 -9.47 21.45
N GLY A 237 -26.00 -10.33 21.03
CA GLY A 237 -27.37 -10.34 21.55
C GLY A 237 -28.16 -9.07 21.25
N GLN A 238 -27.73 -8.25 20.28
CA GLN A 238 -28.32 -6.95 19.98
C GLN A 238 -28.32 -5.98 21.18
N GLY A 239 -27.36 -6.16 22.10
CA GLY A 239 -27.24 -5.29 23.26
C GLY A 239 -26.89 -3.86 22.86
N THR A 240 -27.44 -2.88 23.57
CA THR A 240 -27.17 -1.47 23.31
C THR A 240 -26.41 -0.79 24.44
N ALA A 241 -26.21 -1.45 25.57
CA ALA A 241 -25.55 -0.87 26.73
C ALA A 241 -24.02 -0.81 26.56
N ASN A 242 -23.36 0.13 27.26
CA ASN A 242 -21.91 0.16 27.40
C ASN A 242 -21.41 -1.20 27.92
N GLY A 243 -20.30 -1.68 27.34
CA GLY A 243 -19.71 -2.97 27.69
C GLY A 243 -20.35 -4.17 27.00
N THR A 244 -21.29 -3.97 26.08
CA THR A 244 -21.76 -5.08 25.24
C THR A 244 -20.63 -5.49 24.30
N LEU A 245 -20.20 -6.74 24.40
CA LEU A 245 -19.06 -7.28 23.67
C LEU A 245 -19.39 -7.54 22.20
N ILE A 246 -18.33 -7.64 21.39
CA ILE A 246 -18.42 -7.91 19.94
C ILE A 246 -17.97 -9.33 19.62
N ASP A 247 -18.66 -9.94 18.66
CA ASP A 247 -18.26 -11.19 18.02
C ASP A 247 -18.33 -11.05 16.48
N VAL A 248 -18.06 -12.16 15.79
CA VAL A 248 -18.50 -12.34 14.41
C VAL A 248 -19.68 -13.29 14.38
N PHE A 249 -20.72 -12.93 13.64
CA PHE A 249 -21.93 -13.74 13.51
C PHE A 249 -22.41 -13.84 12.06
N THR A 250 -23.30 -14.79 11.79
CA THR A 250 -23.92 -14.91 10.46
C THR A 250 -24.56 -13.59 10.08
N CYS A 251 -24.17 -13.04 8.92
CA CYS A 251 -24.75 -11.83 8.38
C CYS A 251 -26.25 -12.04 8.14
N ASN A 252 -27.09 -11.37 8.92
CA ASN A 252 -28.53 -11.62 8.99
C ASN A 252 -29.38 -10.36 8.67
N GLY A 253 -28.74 -9.25 8.33
CA GLY A 253 -29.39 -7.98 8.00
C GLY A 253 -29.83 -7.15 9.22
N GLY A 254 -29.57 -7.65 10.44
CA GLY A 254 -29.84 -6.99 11.70
C GLY A 254 -29.09 -5.67 11.85
N VAL A 255 -29.68 -4.72 12.60
CA VAL A 255 -29.12 -3.38 12.78
C VAL A 255 -27.91 -3.41 13.73
N ASN A 256 -27.81 -4.41 14.60
CA ASN A 256 -26.65 -4.68 15.46
C ASN A 256 -25.39 -5.09 14.67
N GLN A 257 -25.52 -5.39 13.37
CA GLN A 257 -24.43 -5.70 12.45
C GLN A 257 -24.08 -4.53 11.52
N ARG A 258 -24.68 -3.35 11.73
CA ARG A 258 -24.45 -2.16 10.92
C ARG A 258 -23.65 -1.12 11.69
N TRP A 259 -22.69 -0.52 11.00
CA TRP A 259 -21.72 0.42 11.52
C TRP A 259 -21.64 1.64 10.60
N SER A 260 -21.58 2.84 11.16
CA SER A 260 -21.29 4.07 10.43
C SER A 260 -19.91 4.62 10.81
N ARG A 261 -19.35 5.43 9.92
CA ARG A 261 -18.13 6.21 10.15
C ARG A 261 -18.47 7.67 10.41
#